data_AF-A0A0W0UZW6-F1
#
_entry.id   AF-A0A0W0UZW6-F1
#
_cell.length_a   1.000
_cell.length_b   1.000
_cell.length_c   1.000
_cell.angle_alpha   90.00
_cell.angle_beta   90.00
_cell.angle_gamma   90.00
#
_symmetry.space_group_name_H-M   'P 1'
#
loop_
_entity.id
_entity.type
_entity.pdbx_description
1 polymer ?
#
loop_
_entity_poly.entity_id
_entity_poly.type
_entity_poly.pdbx_seq_one_letter_code
_entity_poly.pdbx_strand_id
1 'polypeptide(L)'
;MFTPEGQLADKIDKIMLLALWVKALRKERAQIKDSLQKLQTIITVGMGQPTYPISVHTIDFFLAYWKHLEELVKGALNNLDEMKEAAAIDYGHPQGDEEARVLMADAMTAWYKKNIKPEHILFTTGGAGGLRVVFEALHERYKDIPLHRVITPFPHYGLYGDYQKHRLHPIDVMKEPGFRLTAEALEKSIIEAYELAKIDGGTPKAVLICNPSNPLGTVISEAEFQKIADVLRKYPDLHLIFDEAYTEMTYVDVPSFLQIAPDLQRRTVIMRSATKGLSMAGERMAMLLAFDPKLMNELLAININISGHAPRSLQMAYAHTMSNITENEKKDLKNFYKEKVDYVTNRLKKMGAEISDPDYNVEGTFYVLADFSDMFGLEIPEEAIRALGKRGQITTDEELTYYLLFQDSIMIAPLSYYGVSEKAGLMRITCSKNLKELEELMDRLESRLLEARQVRKTELLTSIDQQLQRINDPAIYAEINSKLNQVINKTGDCLNYKSQLQELNSIHNLVKTLLSESSESNIFPEEREKERLLSPRFFSNGEVSCIKKQVEKEWEEFLDKTFGKEGTVRKMMAGLSEDERLEIVPWREYLASRPALA
;
A
#
# COMPACT_ATOMS: atom_id res chain seq x y z
N MET A 1 -8.28 -1.39 17.98
CA MET A 1 -7.72 -0.02 17.98
C MET A 1 -8.76 0.98 18.42
N PHE A 2 -8.30 2.09 19.03
CA PHE A 2 -9.14 3.15 19.56
C PHE A 2 -8.71 4.54 19.09
N THR A 3 -9.65 5.48 19.11
CA THR A 3 -9.36 6.92 18.93
C THR A 3 -8.71 7.50 20.20
N PRO A 4 -8.11 8.70 20.14
CA PRO A 4 -7.59 9.38 21.33
C PRO A 4 -8.64 9.58 22.44
N GLU A 5 -9.92 9.67 22.07
CA GLU A 5 -11.06 9.79 22.98
C GLU A 5 -11.57 8.44 23.50
N GLY A 6 -10.90 7.33 23.18
CA GLY A 6 -11.24 5.98 23.65
C GLY A 6 -12.38 5.30 22.89
N GLN A 7 -12.79 5.82 21.74
CA GLN A 7 -13.84 5.21 20.91
C GLN A 7 -13.25 4.12 19.99
N LEU A 8 -14.06 3.15 19.57
CA LEU A 8 -13.65 2.18 18.55
C LEU A 8 -13.37 2.90 17.22
N ALA A 9 -12.28 2.51 16.56
CA ALA A 9 -11.77 3.17 15.35
C ALA A 9 -11.87 2.30 14.07
N ASP A 10 -12.72 1.27 14.09
CA ASP A 10 -12.93 0.28 13.02
C ASP A 10 -13.37 0.89 11.68
N LYS A 11 -14.02 2.07 11.71
CA LYS A 11 -14.54 2.77 10.52
C LYS A 11 -13.73 3.98 10.10
N ILE A 12 -12.62 4.28 10.78
CA ILE A 12 -11.79 5.45 10.49
C ILE A 12 -10.66 5.02 9.57
N ASP A 13 -10.37 5.83 8.55
CA ASP A 13 -9.17 5.65 7.72
C ASP A 13 -7.93 5.58 8.62
N LYS A 14 -7.12 4.53 8.44
CA LYS A 14 -6.03 4.22 9.36
C LYS A 14 -4.94 5.28 9.40
N ILE A 15 -4.69 5.98 8.29
CA ILE A 15 -3.73 7.10 8.24
C ILE A 15 -4.31 8.32 8.95
N MET A 16 -5.61 8.59 8.78
CA MET A 16 -6.30 9.66 9.52
C MET A 16 -6.34 9.39 11.02
N LEU A 17 -6.52 8.12 11.42
CA LEU A 17 -6.44 7.73 12.84
C LEU A 17 -5.07 8.03 13.44
N LEU A 18 -3.97 7.72 12.73
CA LEU A 18 -2.62 8.13 13.15
C LEU A 18 -2.49 9.65 13.27
N ALA A 19 -3.07 10.42 12.34
CA ALA A 19 -3.05 11.88 12.41
C ALA A 19 -3.81 12.43 13.64
N LEU A 20 -4.94 11.81 14.01
CA LEU A 20 -5.67 12.13 15.24
C LEU A 20 -4.82 11.86 16.48
N TRP A 21 -4.13 10.72 16.54
CA TRP A 21 -3.20 10.40 17.63
C TRP A 21 -2.04 11.39 17.71
N VAL A 22 -1.42 11.77 16.58
CA VAL A 22 -0.37 12.81 16.55
C VAL A 22 -0.88 14.12 17.13
N LYS A 23 -2.10 14.54 16.80
CA LYS A 23 -2.72 15.76 17.33
C LYS A 23 -2.93 15.68 18.85
N ALA A 24 -3.43 14.56 19.34
CA ALA A 24 -3.64 14.33 20.77
C ALA A 24 -2.32 14.34 21.55
N LEU A 25 -1.32 13.58 21.09
CA LEU A 25 0.01 13.52 21.70
C LEU A 25 0.70 14.88 21.74
N ARG A 26 0.58 15.69 20.67
CA ARG A 26 1.12 17.08 20.68
C ARG A 26 0.46 17.94 21.75
N LYS A 27 -0.87 17.82 21.93
CA LYS A 27 -1.61 18.57 22.95
C LYS A 27 -1.20 18.15 24.36
N GLU A 28 -1.08 16.85 24.60
CA GLU A 28 -0.63 16.30 25.89
C GLU A 28 0.78 16.79 26.23
N ARG A 29 1.71 16.72 25.29
CA ARG A 29 3.09 17.20 25.47
C ARG A 29 3.18 18.70 25.73
N ALA A 30 2.31 19.51 25.11
CA ALA A 30 2.27 20.96 25.36
C ALA A 30 1.77 21.33 26.76
N GLN A 31 1.09 20.42 27.47
CA GLN A 31 0.61 20.64 28.84
C GLN A 31 1.66 20.29 29.90
N ILE A 32 2.72 19.56 29.53
CA ILE A 32 3.82 19.21 30.41
C ILE A 32 4.71 20.47 30.58
N LYS A 33 4.63 21.10 31.74
CA LYS A 33 5.33 22.36 32.08
C LYS A 33 6.81 22.19 32.45
N ASP A 34 7.33 20.97 32.45
CA ASP A 34 8.64 20.69 33.02
C ASP A 34 9.77 21.15 32.10
N SER A 35 10.61 22.07 32.57
CA SER A 35 11.72 22.67 31.82
C SER A 35 12.92 21.73 31.65
N LEU A 36 12.91 20.58 32.34
CA LEU A 36 14.01 19.61 32.34
C LEU A 36 13.86 18.48 31.31
N GLN A 37 12.66 18.25 30.77
CA GLN A 37 12.42 17.26 29.71
C GLN A 37 11.95 17.95 28.42
N LYS A 38 12.88 18.24 27.52
CA LYS A 38 12.54 18.67 26.16
C LYS A 38 11.95 17.45 25.42
N LEU A 39 10.63 17.33 25.45
CA LEU A 39 9.92 16.24 24.75
C LEU A 39 10.25 16.29 23.26
N GLN A 40 10.60 15.13 22.68
CA GLN A 40 10.92 15.04 21.27
C GLN A 40 9.73 15.49 20.41
N THR A 41 10.02 16.22 19.34
CA THR A 41 8.99 16.62 18.36
C THR A 41 8.56 15.41 17.55
N ILE A 42 7.25 15.28 17.34
CA ILE A 42 6.68 14.20 16.51
C ILE A 42 6.92 14.49 15.03
N ILE A 43 7.69 13.61 14.39
CA ILE A 43 7.98 13.65 12.96
C ILE A 43 6.91 12.85 12.21
N THR A 44 6.28 13.47 11.22
CA THR A 44 5.18 12.85 10.46
C THR A 44 5.64 12.54 9.03
N VAL A 45 5.86 11.25 8.75
CA VAL A 45 6.28 10.72 7.44
C VAL A 45 5.35 9.64 6.87
N GLY A 46 4.24 9.32 7.56
CA GLY A 46 3.24 8.39 7.02
C GLY A 46 2.24 9.02 6.04
N MET A 47 2.05 10.35 6.08
CA MET A 47 1.17 11.08 5.15
C MET A 47 1.94 11.69 4.00
N GLY A 48 1.41 11.53 2.78
CA GLY A 48 1.96 12.11 1.55
C GLY A 48 1.76 13.61 1.41
N GLN A 49 2.33 14.41 2.31
CA GLN A 49 2.21 15.87 2.31
C GLN A 49 3.32 16.51 1.46
N PRO A 50 2.98 17.29 0.40
CA PRO A 50 3.99 18.06 -0.33
C PRO A 50 4.51 19.22 0.53
N THR A 51 5.75 19.62 0.30
CA THR A 51 6.45 20.69 1.03
C THR A 51 7.23 21.64 0.11
N TYR A 52 7.25 21.36 -1.19
CA TYR A 52 7.74 22.32 -2.17
C TYR A 52 6.83 23.57 -2.14
N PRO A 53 7.37 24.79 -2.32
CA PRO A 53 6.54 25.99 -2.36
C PRO A 53 5.44 25.91 -3.44
N ILE A 54 4.28 26.50 -3.17
CA ILE A 54 3.24 26.68 -4.19
C ILE A 54 3.77 27.56 -5.34
N SER A 55 3.34 27.29 -6.57
CA SER A 55 3.78 28.07 -7.74
C SER A 55 3.40 29.55 -7.61
N VAL A 56 4.31 30.43 -8.03
CA VAL A 56 4.07 31.88 -8.11
C VAL A 56 2.91 32.20 -9.05
N HIS A 57 2.73 31.43 -10.13
CA HIS A 57 1.60 31.59 -11.05
C HIS A 57 0.25 31.35 -10.36
N THR A 58 0.20 30.40 -9.43
CA THR A 58 -1.01 30.17 -8.62
C THR A 58 -1.29 31.37 -7.71
N ILE A 59 -0.25 31.91 -7.06
CA ILE A 59 -0.38 33.06 -6.16
C ILE A 59 -0.84 34.29 -6.95
N ASP A 60 -0.17 34.60 -8.05
CA ASP A 60 -0.46 35.75 -8.90
C ASP A 60 -1.91 35.69 -9.41
N PHE A 61 -2.36 34.50 -9.83
CA PHE A 61 -3.75 34.29 -10.23
C PHE A 61 -4.72 34.60 -9.09
N PHE A 62 -4.50 34.05 -7.88
CA PHE A 62 -5.41 34.32 -6.76
C PHE A 62 -5.44 35.79 -6.38
N LEU A 63 -4.29 36.46 -6.34
CA LEU A 63 -4.22 37.88 -6.04
C LEU A 63 -5.00 38.70 -7.07
N ALA A 64 -4.85 38.39 -8.36
CA ALA A 64 -5.61 39.03 -9.43
C ALA A 64 -7.11 38.76 -9.32
N TYR A 65 -7.51 37.49 -9.09
CA TYR A 65 -8.91 37.08 -8.95
C TYR A 65 -9.62 37.82 -7.81
N TRP A 66 -9.00 37.85 -6.62
CA TRP A 66 -9.61 38.50 -5.46
C TRP A 66 -9.60 40.03 -5.57
N LYS A 67 -8.59 40.61 -6.22
CA LYS A 67 -8.57 42.06 -6.50
C LYS A 67 -9.66 42.46 -7.49
N HIS A 68 -9.86 41.68 -8.55
CA HIS A 68 -10.97 41.90 -9.50
C HIS A 68 -12.32 41.85 -8.78
N LEU A 69 -12.53 40.85 -7.93
CA LEU A 69 -13.76 40.75 -7.15
C LEU A 69 -13.92 41.93 -6.17
N GLU A 70 -12.85 42.41 -5.55
CA GLU A 70 -12.89 43.60 -4.69
C GLU A 70 -13.34 44.84 -5.48
N GLU A 71 -12.82 45.03 -6.70
CA GLU A 71 -13.20 46.13 -7.58
C GLU A 71 -14.68 46.02 -8.01
N LEU A 72 -15.15 44.83 -8.35
CA LEU A 72 -16.57 44.57 -8.65
C LEU A 72 -17.47 44.87 -7.45
N VAL A 73 -17.11 44.43 -6.24
CA VAL A 73 -17.88 44.69 -5.02
C VAL A 73 -17.93 46.19 -4.71
N LYS A 74 -16.82 46.91 -4.85
CA LYS A 74 -16.80 48.38 -4.67
C LYS A 74 -17.69 49.09 -5.68
N GLY A 75 -17.72 48.61 -6.93
CA GLY A 75 -18.66 49.09 -7.96
C GLY A 75 -20.11 48.81 -7.59
N ALA A 76 -20.40 47.58 -7.16
CA ALA A 76 -21.73 47.10 -6.78
C ALA A 76 -22.37 47.92 -5.67
N LEU A 77 -21.58 48.26 -4.64
CA LEU A 77 -22.05 49.03 -3.49
C LEU A 77 -22.45 50.46 -3.85
N ASN A 78 -21.96 50.99 -4.98
CA ASN A 78 -22.33 52.32 -5.46
C ASN A 78 -23.64 52.30 -6.28
N ASN A 79 -23.85 51.26 -7.11
CA ASN A 79 -25.08 51.07 -7.87
C ASN A 79 -25.23 49.61 -8.34
N LEU A 80 -26.13 48.85 -7.71
CA LEU A 80 -26.37 47.44 -8.04
C LEU A 80 -27.03 47.25 -9.43
N ASP A 81 -27.84 48.21 -9.88
CA ASP A 81 -28.66 48.07 -11.09
C ASP A 81 -27.89 48.31 -12.40
N GLU A 82 -26.69 48.91 -12.33
CA GLU A 82 -25.85 49.24 -13.50
C GLU A 82 -24.67 48.27 -13.70
N MET A 83 -24.55 47.24 -12.88
CA MET A 83 -23.45 46.27 -12.99
C MET A 83 -23.60 45.37 -14.21
N LYS A 84 -22.59 45.38 -15.08
CA LYS A 84 -22.49 44.47 -16.25
C LYS A 84 -22.00 43.07 -15.86
N GLU A 85 -21.27 42.96 -14.76
CA GLU A 85 -20.68 41.72 -14.25
C GLU A 85 -21.10 41.54 -12.79
N ALA A 86 -21.50 40.32 -12.42
CA ALA A 86 -22.01 40.04 -11.08
C ALA A 86 -20.89 40.08 -10.04
N ALA A 87 -21.09 40.85 -8.97
CA ALA A 87 -20.18 40.87 -7.81
C ALA A 87 -20.34 39.63 -6.89
N ALA A 88 -21.34 38.77 -7.15
CA ALA A 88 -21.53 37.52 -6.45
C ALA A 88 -20.71 36.39 -7.11
N ILE A 89 -20.07 35.55 -6.29
CA ILE A 89 -19.46 34.31 -6.79
C ILE A 89 -20.58 33.29 -7.00
N ASP A 90 -21.11 33.25 -8.23
CA ASP A 90 -22.22 32.37 -8.60
C ASP A 90 -21.75 30.94 -8.95
N TYR A 91 -22.70 30.02 -9.07
CA TYR A 91 -22.50 28.66 -9.56
C TYR A 91 -21.76 28.65 -10.90
N GLY A 92 -20.80 27.73 -11.01
CA GLY A 92 -20.01 27.51 -12.22
C GLY A 92 -20.65 26.46 -13.12
N HIS A 93 -20.08 26.30 -14.31
CA HIS A 93 -20.47 25.20 -15.18
C HIS A 93 -20.13 23.86 -14.52
N PRO A 94 -21.02 22.84 -14.50
CA PRO A 94 -20.80 21.56 -13.82
C PRO A 94 -19.53 20.79 -14.18
N GLN A 95 -19.09 20.93 -15.42
CA GLN A 95 -17.84 20.33 -15.92
C GLN A 95 -16.60 21.19 -15.61
N GLY A 96 -16.85 22.46 -15.30
CA GLY A 96 -15.87 23.52 -15.17
C GLY A 96 -16.11 24.66 -16.16
N ASP A 97 -15.69 25.87 -15.77
CA ASP A 97 -15.91 27.08 -16.55
C ASP A 97 -15.15 26.98 -17.88
N GLU A 98 -15.73 27.55 -18.95
CA GLU A 98 -15.20 27.38 -20.30
C GLU A 98 -13.75 27.85 -20.44
N GLU A 99 -13.43 29.03 -19.89
CA GLU A 99 -12.07 29.57 -19.89
C GLU A 99 -11.08 28.63 -19.20
N ALA A 100 -11.46 28.04 -18.05
CA ALA A 100 -10.63 27.09 -17.32
C ALA A 100 -10.35 25.84 -18.16
N ARG A 101 -11.40 25.33 -18.83
CA ARG A 101 -11.29 24.12 -19.66
C ARG A 101 -10.49 24.38 -20.93
N VAL A 102 -10.59 25.55 -21.55
CA VAL A 102 -9.76 25.93 -22.72
C VAL A 102 -8.29 25.98 -22.32
N LEU A 103 -7.98 26.73 -21.26
CA LEU A 103 -6.61 26.91 -20.82
C LEU A 103 -5.97 25.58 -20.38
N MET A 104 -6.73 24.75 -19.66
CA MET A 104 -6.28 23.42 -19.28
C MET A 104 -6.16 22.48 -20.50
N ALA A 105 -7.02 22.58 -21.51
CA ALA A 105 -6.92 21.78 -22.73
C ALA A 105 -5.64 22.07 -23.50
N ASP A 106 -5.24 23.34 -23.58
CA ASP A 106 -3.98 23.75 -24.20
C ASP A 106 -2.77 23.20 -23.42
N ALA A 107 -2.77 23.36 -22.10
CA ALA A 107 -1.72 22.81 -21.24
C ALA A 107 -1.59 21.29 -21.37
N MET A 108 -2.72 20.57 -21.41
CA MET A 108 -2.74 19.11 -21.56
C MET A 108 -2.38 18.68 -22.97
N THR A 109 -2.70 19.48 -23.99
CA THR A 109 -2.28 19.23 -25.37
C THR A 109 -0.76 19.28 -25.49
N ALA A 110 -0.14 20.28 -24.87
CA ALA A 110 1.32 20.39 -24.80
C ALA A 110 1.93 19.22 -24.01
N TRP A 111 1.35 18.87 -22.85
CA TRP A 111 1.85 17.79 -21.99
C TRP A 111 1.81 16.42 -22.67
N TYR A 112 0.64 16.03 -23.19
CA TYR A 112 0.45 14.72 -23.80
C TYR A 112 0.82 14.69 -25.29
N LYS A 113 1.28 15.80 -25.87
CA LYS A 113 1.52 16.03 -27.31
C LYS A 113 0.40 15.45 -28.18
N LYS A 114 -0.84 15.71 -27.78
CA LYS A 114 -2.05 15.15 -28.39
C LYS A 114 -3.16 16.18 -28.28
N ASN A 115 -4.01 16.31 -29.30
CA ASN A 115 -5.12 17.26 -29.28
C ASN A 115 -6.11 16.92 -28.15
N ILE A 116 -6.05 17.67 -27.05
CA ILE A 116 -7.03 17.68 -25.96
C ILE A 116 -7.92 18.89 -26.16
N LYS A 117 -9.23 18.71 -25.99
CA LYS A 117 -10.22 19.76 -26.17
C LYS A 117 -10.94 20.07 -24.86
N PRO A 118 -11.58 21.24 -24.71
CA PRO A 118 -12.30 21.62 -23.50
C PRO A 118 -13.38 20.61 -23.09
N GLU A 119 -14.02 19.92 -24.03
CA GLU A 119 -15.03 18.89 -23.75
C GLU A 119 -14.45 17.61 -23.12
N HIS A 120 -13.13 17.40 -23.20
CA HIS A 120 -12.47 16.23 -22.60
C HIS A 120 -12.11 16.42 -21.13
N ILE A 121 -12.27 17.62 -20.57
CA ILE A 121 -11.82 17.96 -19.21
C ILE A 121 -13.01 18.07 -18.28
N LEU A 122 -12.93 17.42 -17.12
CA LEU A 122 -13.87 17.58 -16.01
C LEU A 122 -13.09 17.95 -14.74
N PHE A 123 -13.29 19.15 -14.21
CA PHE A 123 -12.71 19.53 -12.92
C PHE A 123 -13.47 18.89 -11.76
N THR A 124 -12.74 18.46 -10.73
CA THR A 124 -13.29 17.75 -9.58
C THR A 124 -12.69 18.26 -8.27
N THR A 125 -13.40 18.06 -7.16
CA THR A 125 -12.97 18.44 -5.80
C THR A 125 -11.91 17.46 -5.27
N GLY A 126 -10.71 17.56 -5.84
CA GLY A 126 -9.52 16.80 -5.48
C GLY A 126 -9.54 15.39 -6.08
N GLY A 127 -8.36 14.76 -6.17
CA GLY A 127 -8.21 13.45 -6.82
C GLY A 127 -9.07 12.35 -6.18
N ALA A 128 -9.28 12.43 -4.86
CA ALA A 128 -10.21 11.56 -4.14
C ALA A 128 -11.66 11.70 -4.66
N GLY A 129 -12.11 12.94 -4.88
CA GLY A 129 -13.42 13.22 -5.49
C GLY A 129 -13.49 12.73 -6.93
N GLY A 130 -12.43 12.95 -7.72
CA GLY A 130 -12.33 12.44 -9.08
C GLY A 130 -12.41 10.91 -9.17
N LEU A 131 -11.64 10.19 -8.35
CA LEU A 131 -11.71 8.73 -8.28
C LEU A 131 -13.09 8.25 -7.84
N ARG A 132 -13.72 8.93 -6.87
CA ARG A 132 -15.09 8.63 -6.46
C ARG A 132 -16.08 8.81 -7.60
N VAL A 133 -15.96 9.88 -8.38
CA VAL A 133 -16.77 10.11 -9.59
C VAL A 133 -16.59 8.97 -10.58
N VAL A 134 -15.36 8.51 -10.82
CA VAL A 134 -15.07 7.37 -11.72
C VAL A 134 -15.71 6.09 -11.21
N PHE A 135 -15.52 5.72 -9.94
CA PHE A 135 -16.09 4.49 -9.40
C PHE A 135 -17.61 4.52 -9.40
N GLU A 136 -18.25 5.61 -8.98
CA GLU A 136 -19.71 5.73 -8.99
C GLU A 136 -20.29 5.73 -10.41
N ALA A 137 -19.60 6.30 -11.40
CA ALA A 137 -20.01 6.20 -12.80
C ALA A 137 -19.97 4.75 -13.31
N LEU A 138 -18.95 3.98 -12.92
CA LEU A 138 -18.91 2.55 -13.22
C LEU A 138 -20.02 1.78 -12.47
N HIS A 139 -20.31 2.14 -11.22
CA HIS A 139 -21.37 1.51 -10.42
C HIS A 139 -22.75 1.73 -11.04
N GLU A 140 -23.03 2.93 -11.54
CA GLU A 140 -24.29 3.23 -12.22
C GLU A 140 -24.35 2.54 -13.58
N ARG A 141 -23.26 2.58 -14.36
CA ARG A 141 -23.19 1.91 -15.66
C ARG A 141 -23.40 0.40 -15.55
N TYR A 142 -22.89 -0.22 -14.50
CA TYR A 142 -22.97 -1.66 -14.25
C TYR A 142 -23.90 -2.00 -13.08
N LYS A 143 -24.96 -1.22 -12.86
CA LYS A 143 -25.89 -1.42 -11.74
C LYS A 143 -26.58 -2.78 -11.70
N ASP A 144 -26.69 -3.43 -12.86
CA ASP A 144 -27.27 -4.78 -12.99
C ASP A 144 -26.29 -5.89 -12.61
N ILE A 145 -25.02 -5.55 -12.37
CA ILE A 145 -23.99 -6.49 -11.90
C ILE A 145 -23.85 -6.33 -10.38
N PRO A 146 -24.01 -7.41 -9.59
CA PRO A 146 -23.97 -7.32 -8.13
C PRO A 146 -22.61 -6.88 -7.59
N LEU A 147 -21.54 -7.23 -8.30
CA LEU A 147 -20.16 -6.93 -7.94
C LEU A 147 -19.32 -6.86 -9.21
N HIS A 148 -18.52 -5.81 -9.39
CA HIS A 148 -17.52 -5.78 -10.44
C HIS A 148 -16.10 -5.72 -9.87
N ARG A 149 -15.15 -6.27 -10.63
CA ARG A 149 -13.73 -6.26 -10.26
C ARG A 149 -13.00 -5.10 -10.92
N VAL A 150 -12.14 -4.46 -10.13
CA VAL A 150 -11.15 -3.49 -10.59
C VAL A 150 -9.77 -4.11 -10.43
N ILE A 151 -9.11 -4.40 -11.53
CA ILE A 151 -7.79 -5.02 -11.55
C ILE A 151 -6.74 -3.92 -11.36
N THR A 152 -5.85 -4.06 -10.38
CA THR A 152 -4.89 -3.00 -10.02
C THR A 152 -3.60 -3.57 -9.41
N PRO A 153 -2.42 -2.93 -9.60
CA PRO A 153 -1.19 -3.29 -8.90
C PRO A 153 -1.31 -3.26 -7.37
N PHE A 154 -0.70 -4.24 -6.70
CA PHE A 154 -0.53 -4.28 -5.24
C PHE A 154 0.96 -4.20 -4.88
N PRO A 155 1.36 -3.27 -3.98
CA PRO A 155 0.53 -2.38 -3.17
C PRO A 155 -0.20 -1.28 -3.95
N HIS A 156 -1.35 -0.85 -3.43
CA HIS A 156 -2.25 0.12 -4.06
C HIS A 156 -2.55 1.31 -3.14
N TYR A 157 -2.99 2.45 -3.70
CA TYR A 157 -3.44 3.58 -2.88
C TYR A 157 -4.81 3.28 -2.25
N GLY A 158 -4.90 3.44 -0.92
CA GLY A 158 -6.07 3.01 -0.15
C GLY A 158 -7.45 3.56 -0.59
N LEU A 159 -7.51 4.68 -1.32
CA LEU A 159 -8.78 5.19 -1.87
C LEU A 159 -9.35 4.36 -3.03
N TYR A 160 -8.59 3.41 -3.57
CA TYR A 160 -9.13 2.44 -4.53
C TYR A 160 -9.84 1.28 -3.84
N GLY A 161 -9.70 1.13 -2.52
CA GLY A 161 -10.09 -0.06 -1.77
C GLY A 161 -11.54 -0.49 -1.98
N ASP A 162 -11.82 -1.74 -1.59
CA ASP A 162 -13.12 -2.38 -1.77
C ASP A 162 -14.29 -1.51 -1.29
N TYR A 163 -15.35 -1.53 -2.07
CA TYR A 163 -16.61 -0.84 -1.77
C TYR A 163 -17.80 -1.76 -2.04
N GLN A 164 -19.01 -1.32 -1.66
CA GLN A 164 -20.21 -2.18 -1.71
C GLN A 164 -20.45 -2.87 -3.08
N LYS A 165 -20.15 -2.19 -4.19
CA LYS A 165 -20.38 -2.70 -5.56
C LYS A 165 -19.12 -3.07 -6.32
N HIS A 166 -17.93 -2.88 -5.75
CA HIS A 166 -16.69 -3.24 -6.41
C HIS A 166 -15.64 -3.78 -5.46
N ARG A 167 -14.83 -4.70 -5.97
CA ARG A 167 -13.68 -5.25 -5.26
C ARG A 167 -12.43 -5.11 -6.11
N LEU A 168 -11.30 -4.95 -5.45
CA LEU A 168 -10.01 -5.00 -6.09
C LEU A 168 -9.65 -6.44 -6.45
N HIS A 169 -8.99 -6.59 -7.59
CA HIS A 169 -8.31 -7.82 -7.97
C HIS A 169 -6.81 -7.51 -8.17
N PRO A 170 -5.91 -8.19 -7.44
CA PRO A 170 -4.53 -7.76 -7.37
C PRO A 170 -3.73 -8.16 -8.62
N ILE A 171 -2.88 -7.25 -9.08
CA ILE A 171 -1.68 -7.58 -9.85
C ILE A 171 -0.52 -7.58 -8.85
N ASP A 172 0.03 -8.75 -8.56
CA ASP A 172 1.03 -8.93 -7.51
C ASP A 172 2.44 -8.51 -7.98
N VAL A 173 2.63 -7.20 -8.11
CA VAL A 173 3.91 -6.64 -8.60
C VAL A 173 5.05 -6.85 -7.62
N MET A 174 4.77 -7.15 -6.34
CA MET A 174 5.82 -7.45 -5.36
C MET A 174 6.59 -8.74 -5.66
N LYS A 175 6.11 -9.57 -6.59
CA LYS A 175 6.82 -10.76 -7.10
C LYS A 175 7.62 -10.51 -8.36
N GLU A 176 7.46 -9.34 -8.98
CA GLU A 176 8.15 -8.96 -10.21
C GLU A 176 9.46 -8.23 -9.88
N PRO A 177 10.51 -8.40 -10.71
CA PRO A 177 11.77 -7.68 -10.52
C PRO A 177 11.58 -6.17 -10.41
N GLY A 178 12.13 -5.58 -9.34
CA GLY A 178 12.03 -4.16 -9.05
C GLY A 178 10.62 -3.66 -8.73
N PHE A 179 9.71 -4.58 -8.40
CA PHE A 179 8.31 -4.31 -8.07
C PHE A 179 7.54 -3.55 -9.16
N ARG A 180 7.83 -3.88 -10.43
CA ARG A 180 7.29 -3.18 -11.59
C ARG A 180 6.03 -3.85 -12.11
N LEU A 181 5.11 -3.05 -12.63
CA LEU A 181 4.00 -3.57 -13.41
C LEU A 181 4.52 -4.05 -14.77
N THR A 182 4.34 -5.35 -15.05
CA THR A 182 4.64 -5.96 -16.34
C THR A 182 3.36 -6.32 -17.09
N ALA A 183 3.43 -6.38 -18.42
CA ALA A 183 2.33 -6.83 -19.26
C ALA A 183 1.94 -8.28 -18.95
N GLU A 184 2.91 -9.13 -18.62
CA GLU A 184 2.68 -10.52 -18.23
C GLU A 184 1.90 -10.62 -16.92
N ALA A 185 2.33 -9.91 -15.88
CA ALA A 185 1.61 -9.88 -14.60
C ALA A 185 0.19 -9.32 -14.76
N LEU A 186 0.01 -8.28 -15.59
CA LEU A 186 -1.30 -7.73 -15.92
C LEU A 186 -2.18 -8.76 -16.63
N GLU A 187 -1.69 -9.42 -17.69
CA GLU A 187 -2.46 -10.40 -18.46
C GLU A 187 -2.87 -11.58 -17.59
N LYS A 188 -1.94 -12.10 -16.78
CA LYS A 188 -2.21 -13.17 -15.81
C LYS A 188 -3.32 -12.78 -14.84
N SER A 189 -3.23 -11.59 -14.24
CA SER A 189 -4.25 -11.07 -13.31
C SER A 189 -5.61 -10.87 -13.99
N ILE A 190 -5.65 -10.40 -15.24
CA ILE A 190 -6.91 -10.30 -16.00
C ILE A 190 -7.56 -11.69 -16.17
N ILE A 191 -6.78 -12.69 -16.58
CA ILE A 191 -7.27 -14.06 -16.77
C ILE A 191 -7.80 -14.62 -15.44
N GLU A 192 -7.05 -14.50 -14.35
CA GLU A 192 -7.46 -14.93 -13.01
C GLU A 192 -8.76 -14.25 -12.57
N ALA A 193 -8.92 -12.95 -12.82
CA ALA A 193 -10.12 -12.20 -12.49
C ALA A 193 -11.36 -12.74 -13.23
N TYR A 194 -11.23 -13.10 -14.51
CA TYR A 194 -12.31 -13.69 -15.30
C TYR A 194 -12.65 -15.11 -14.85
N GLU A 195 -11.65 -15.93 -14.51
CA GLU A 195 -11.90 -17.27 -13.96
C GLU A 195 -12.63 -17.21 -12.62
N LEU A 196 -12.21 -16.32 -11.71
CA LEU A 196 -12.90 -16.12 -10.45
C LEU A 196 -14.33 -15.60 -10.63
N ALA A 197 -14.58 -14.81 -11.68
CA ALA A 197 -15.92 -14.31 -11.99
C ALA A 197 -16.91 -15.42 -12.37
N LYS A 198 -16.42 -16.56 -12.89
CA LYS A 198 -17.27 -17.74 -13.15
C LYS A 198 -17.76 -18.39 -11.85
N ILE A 199 -17.09 -18.13 -10.73
CA ILE A 199 -17.39 -18.71 -9.42
C ILE A 199 -18.28 -17.76 -8.60
N ASP A 200 -17.91 -16.48 -8.51
CA ASP A 200 -18.59 -15.53 -7.61
C ASP A 200 -19.41 -14.43 -8.32
N GLY A 201 -19.47 -14.45 -9.66
CA GLY A 201 -20.20 -13.45 -10.47
C GLY A 201 -19.53 -12.08 -10.57
N GLY A 202 -18.37 -11.87 -9.94
CA GLY A 202 -17.65 -10.61 -9.87
C GLY A 202 -16.96 -10.21 -11.19
N THR A 203 -17.71 -9.75 -12.20
CA THR A 203 -17.14 -9.56 -13.55
C THR A 203 -16.08 -8.45 -13.58
N PRO A 204 -14.88 -8.67 -14.18
CA PRO A 204 -13.90 -7.62 -14.40
C PRO A 204 -14.46 -6.50 -15.28
N LYS A 205 -14.35 -5.24 -14.83
CA LYS A 205 -14.86 -4.07 -15.57
C LYS A 205 -13.88 -2.92 -15.70
N ALA A 206 -12.79 -2.93 -14.94
CA ALA A 206 -11.76 -1.90 -15.09
C ALA A 206 -10.36 -2.43 -14.76
N VAL A 207 -9.36 -1.80 -15.37
CA VAL A 207 -7.96 -1.84 -14.96
C VAL A 207 -7.61 -0.44 -14.46
N LEU A 208 -7.09 -0.35 -13.24
CA LEU A 208 -6.62 0.89 -12.64
C LEU A 208 -5.11 0.82 -12.47
N ILE A 209 -4.40 1.82 -12.99
CA ILE A 209 -2.94 1.92 -12.91
C ILE A 209 -2.58 3.28 -12.32
N CYS A 210 -1.83 3.28 -11.22
CA CYS A 210 -1.20 4.49 -10.69
C CYS A 210 0.22 4.58 -11.23
N ASN A 211 0.49 5.59 -12.07
CA ASN A 211 1.79 5.78 -12.70
C ASN A 211 2.13 7.28 -12.76
N PRO A 212 3.11 7.77 -11.98
CA PRO A 212 4.00 7.02 -11.09
C PRO A 212 3.30 6.36 -9.90
N SER A 213 3.81 5.21 -9.46
CA SER A 213 3.16 4.40 -8.42
C SER A 213 3.23 5.04 -7.03
N ASN A 214 2.10 5.04 -6.33
CA ASN A 214 2.05 5.18 -4.87
C ASN A 214 1.52 3.85 -4.30
N PRO A 215 2.31 3.12 -3.49
CA PRO A 215 3.46 3.60 -2.70
C PRO A 215 4.86 3.29 -3.25
N LEU A 216 5.00 2.64 -4.41
CA LEU A 216 6.27 2.08 -4.88
C LEU A 216 7.23 3.11 -5.47
N GLY A 217 6.74 4.26 -5.95
CA GLY A 217 7.56 5.25 -6.65
C GLY A 217 8.10 4.78 -8.00
N THR A 218 7.69 3.61 -8.51
CA THR A 218 8.08 3.07 -9.81
C THR A 218 7.36 3.79 -10.96
N VAL A 219 8.02 3.85 -12.11
CA VAL A 219 7.45 4.36 -13.37
C VAL A 219 7.46 3.26 -14.42
N ILE A 220 6.38 3.15 -15.18
CA ILE A 220 6.27 2.20 -16.29
C ILE A 220 7.04 2.76 -17.48
N SER A 221 7.97 1.96 -18.02
CA SER A 221 8.77 2.35 -19.18
C SER A 221 7.93 2.33 -20.47
N GLU A 222 8.35 3.07 -21.49
CA GLU A 222 7.65 3.12 -22.78
C GLU A 222 7.51 1.72 -23.41
N ALA A 223 8.60 0.94 -23.40
CA ALA A 223 8.63 -0.41 -23.94
C ALA A 223 7.64 -1.34 -23.21
N GLU A 224 7.53 -1.23 -21.89
CA GLU A 224 6.59 -2.05 -21.12
C GLU A 224 5.15 -1.56 -21.29
N PHE A 225 4.93 -0.24 -21.39
CA PHE A 225 3.59 0.29 -21.68
C PHE A 225 3.07 -0.13 -23.06
N GLN A 226 3.94 -0.27 -24.05
CA GLN A 226 3.54 -0.79 -25.37
C GLN A 226 3.00 -2.23 -25.24
N LYS A 227 3.68 -3.10 -24.49
CA LYS A 227 3.22 -4.46 -24.23
C LYS A 227 1.92 -4.48 -23.41
N ILE A 228 1.80 -3.60 -22.41
CA ILE A 228 0.57 -3.44 -21.62
C ILE A 228 -0.58 -3.03 -22.54
N ALA A 229 -0.36 -2.09 -23.47
CA ALA A 229 -1.38 -1.71 -24.44
C ALA A 229 -1.80 -2.89 -25.32
N ASP A 230 -0.86 -3.74 -25.76
CA ASP A 230 -1.15 -4.94 -26.54
C ASP A 230 -2.01 -5.95 -25.75
N VAL A 231 -1.73 -6.14 -24.46
CA VAL A 231 -2.58 -6.94 -23.56
C VAL A 231 -3.97 -6.32 -23.46
N LEU A 232 -4.07 -5.02 -23.17
CA LEU A 232 -5.34 -4.34 -22.97
C LEU A 232 -6.23 -4.38 -24.23
N ARG A 233 -5.67 -4.36 -25.45
CA ARG A 233 -6.43 -4.52 -26.71
C ARG A 233 -7.20 -5.84 -26.80
N LYS A 234 -6.72 -6.91 -26.15
CA LYS A 234 -7.41 -8.21 -26.10
C LYS A 234 -8.69 -8.17 -25.23
N TYR A 235 -8.84 -7.16 -24.38
CA TYR A 235 -9.93 -7.04 -23.41
C TYR A 235 -10.69 -5.71 -23.60
N PRO A 236 -11.51 -5.58 -24.66
CA PRO A 236 -12.18 -4.33 -25.02
C PRO A 236 -13.21 -3.86 -23.99
N ASP A 237 -13.76 -4.78 -23.18
CA ASP A 237 -14.82 -4.49 -22.20
C ASP A 237 -14.31 -3.87 -20.88
N LEU A 238 -12.99 -3.75 -20.70
CA LEU A 238 -12.40 -3.15 -19.50
C LEU A 238 -12.26 -1.63 -19.67
N HIS A 239 -12.71 -0.85 -18.69
CA HIS A 239 -12.32 0.56 -18.60
C HIS A 239 -10.88 0.70 -18.14
N LEU A 240 -10.17 1.70 -18.66
CA LEU A 240 -8.78 1.98 -18.29
C LEU A 240 -8.76 3.24 -17.44
N ILE A 241 -8.23 3.15 -16.23
CA ILE A 241 -8.15 4.27 -15.30
C ILE A 241 -6.68 4.50 -15.00
N PHE A 242 -6.16 5.68 -15.34
CA PHE A 242 -4.82 6.09 -14.96
C PHE A 242 -4.88 7.14 -13.85
N ASP A 243 -4.32 6.82 -12.70
CA ASP A 243 -4.04 7.79 -11.65
C ASP A 243 -2.63 8.36 -11.88
N GLU A 244 -2.59 9.58 -12.40
CA GLU A 244 -1.38 10.33 -12.75
C GLU A 244 -1.12 11.47 -11.75
N ALA A 245 -1.54 11.32 -10.49
CA ALA A 245 -1.43 12.37 -9.47
C ALA A 245 0.01 12.81 -9.13
N TYR A 246 1.02 12.05 -9.55
CA TYR A 246 2.44 12.30 -9.26
C TYR A 246 3.28 12.59 -10.51
N THR A 247 2.66 12.77 -11.67
CA THR A 247 3.35 12.87 -12.97
C THR A 247 4.36 14.03 -13.04
N GLU A 248 4.11 15.15 -12.34
CA GLU A 248 5.05 16.27 -12.24
C GLU A 248 6.29 15.95 -11.38
N MET A 249 6.21 14.93 -10.53
CA MET A 249 7.20 14.58 -9.50
C MET A 249 8.04 13.36 -9.89
N THR A 250 8.53 13.35 -11.12
CA THR A 250 9.21 12.21 -11.74
C THR A 250 10.67 12.51 -12.01
N TYR A 251 11.55 11.58 -11.66
CA TYR A 251 13.00 11.68 -11.83
C TYR A 251 13.48 11.08 -13.16
N VAL A 252 12.58 10.37 -13.83
CA VAL A 252 12.75 9.78 -15.16
C VAL A 252 11.65 10.28 -16.09
N ASP A 253 11.81 10.04 -17.39
CA ASP A 253 10.77 10.36 -18.37
C ASP A 253 9.56 9.45 -18.19
N VAL A 254 8.35 10.04 -18.15
CA VAL A 254 7.09 9.30 -18.09
C VAL A 254 6.46 9.22 -19.47
N PRO A 255 6.31 8.03 -20.05
CA PRO A 255 5.61 7.85 -21.32
C PRO A 255 4.12 8.21 -21.24
N SER A 256 3.60 8.84 -22.30
CA SER A 256 2.17 9.13 -22.45
C SER A 256 1.43 7.91 -23.00
N PHE A 257 0.56 7.31 -22.19
CA PHE A 257 -0.29 6.20 -22.65
C PHE A 257 -1.19 6.62 -23.84
N LEU A 258 -1.60 7.88 -23.88
CA LEU A 258 -2.40 8.41 -24.99
C LEU A 258 -1.68 8.46 -26.33
N GLN A 259 -0.33 8.54 -26.33
CA GLN A 259 0.49 8.45 -27.53
C GLN A 259 0.77 7.01 -27.92
N ILE A 260 1.04 6.15 -26.94
CA ILE A 260 1.33 4.73 -27.15
C ILE A 260 0.11 3.96 -27.67
N ALA A 261 -1.07 4.27 -27.12
CA ALA A 261 -2.31 3.57 -27.41
C ALA A 261 -3.48 4.53 -27.72
N PRO A 262 -3.39 5.32 -28.82
CA PRO A 262 -4.43 6.28 -29.17
C PRO A 262 -5.77 5.60 -29.48
N ASP A 263 -5.75 4.35 -29.94
CA ASP A 263 -6.91 3.51 -30.18
C ASP A 263 -7.67 3.15 -28.90
N LEU A 264 -7.01 3.13 -27.75
CA LEU A 264 -7.62 2.80 -26.46
C LEU A 264 -8.27 4.01 -25.76
N GLN A 265 -8.03 5.24 -26.24
CA GLN A 265 -8.41 6.48 -25.56
C GLN A 265 -9.91 6.56 -25.17
N ARG A 266 -10.81 5.98 -25.97
CA ARG A 266 -12.27 6.13 -25.78
C ARG A 266 -12.78 5.49 -24.49
N ARG A 267 -12.06 4.48 -23.98
CA ARG A 267 -12.41 3.80 -22.71
C ARG A 267 -11.44 4.14 -21.58
N THR A 268 -10.58 5.14 -21.80
CA THR A 268 -9.59 5.61 -20.83
C THR A 268 -10.09 6.85 -20.09
N VAL A 269 -9.94 6.84 -18.77
CA VAL A 269 -10.05 8.01 -17.91
C VAL A 269 -8.67 8.25 -17.28
N ILE A 270 -8.18 9.49 -17.34
CA ILE A 270 -6.95 9.90 -16.64
C ILE A 270 -7.32 10.87 -15.54
N MET A 271 -6.87 10.61 -14.32
CA MET A 271 -7.00 11.52 -13.19
C MET A 271 -5.67 12.22 -12.94
N ARG A 272 -5.70 13.56 -12.92
CA ARG A 272 -4.58 14.40 -12.49
C ARG A 272 -4.98 15.29 -11.34
N SER A 273 -4.01 15.70 -10.53
CA SER A 273 -4.26 16.40 -9.28
C SER A 273 -3.26 17.53 -9.03
N ALA A 274 -3.77 18.69 -8.64
CA ALA A 274 -2.94 19.80 -8.15
C ALA A 274 -2.36 19.53 -6.74
N THR A 275 -2.83 18.46 -6.08
CA THR A 275 -2.49 18.14 -4.68
C THR A 275 -1.00 17.93 -4.47
N LYS A 276 -0.28 17.34 -5.43
CA LYS A 276 1.12 16.91 -5.24
C LYS A 276 2.09 17.81 -6.01
N GLY A 277 2.07 17.74 -7.34
CA GLY A 277 2.99 18.47 -8.20
C GLY A 277 2.93 19.99 -8.06
N LEU A 278 1.78 20.54 -7.65
CA LEU A 278 1.60 21.99 -7.47
C LEU A 278 1.53 22.42 -6.00
N SER A 279 1.74 21.51 -5.06
CA SER A 279 1.66 21.77 -3.61
C SER A 279 0.32 22.34 -3.12
N MET A 280 -0.79 22.08 -3.84
CA MET A 280 -2.12 22.59 -3.51
C MET A 280 -2.98 21.54 -2.76
N ALA A 281 -2.37 20.77 -1.86
CA ALA A 281 -3.07 19.67 -1.20
C ALA A 281 -4.28 20.12 -0.34
N GLY A 282 -4.21 21.31 0.25
CA GLY A 282 -5.28 21.92 1.03
C GLY A 282 -6.44 22.45 0.19
N GLU A 283 -6.18 22.80 -1.08
CA GLU A 283 -7.18 23.42 -1.98
C GLU A 283 -8.13 22.40 -2.61
N ARG A 284 -7.78 21.11 -2.58
CA ARG A 284 -8.66 20.02 -3.06
C ARG A 284 -9.06 20.21 -4.54
N MET A 285 -8.08 20.37 -5.42
CA MET A 285 -8.31 20.52 -6.86
C MET A 285 -7.68 19.37 -7.67
N ALA A 286 -8.43 18.87 -8.65
CA ALA A 286 -8.05 17.82 -9.59
C ALA A 286 -8.88 17.90 -10.87
N MET A 287 -8.53 17.07 -11.85
CA MET A 287 -9.33 16.91 -13.07
C MET A 287 -9.35 15.45 -13.53
N LEU A 288 -10.37 15.14 -14.33
CA LEU A 288 -10.48 13.93 -15.12
C LEU A 288 -10.39 14.29 -16.60
N LEU A 289 -9.65 13.49 -17.37
CA LEU A 289 -9.69 13.48 -18.83
C LEU A 289 -10.48 12.26 -19.30
N ALA A 290 -11.50 12.48 -20.13
CA ALA A 290 -12.24 11.42 -20.81
C ALA A 290 -12.56 11.84 -22.25
N PHE A 291 -12.38 10.92 -23.19
CA PHE A 291 -12.43 11.21 -24.63
C PHE A 291 -13.73 10.78 -25.30
N ASP A 292 -14.43 9.82 -24.69
CA ASP A 292 -15.74 9.39 -25.17
C ASP A 292 -16.83 10.30 -24.59
N PRO A 293 -17.65 10.97 -25.42
CA PRO A 293 -18.67 11.90 -24.93
C PRO A 293 -19.71 11.25 -24.02
N LYS A 294 -20.03 9.95 -24.23
CA LYS A 294 -20.97 9.24 -23.37
C LYS A 294 -20.36 8.99 -22.00
N LEU A 295 -19.11 8.52 -21.94
CA LEU A 295 -18.36 8.39 -20.70
C LEU A 295 -18.21 9.72 -19.97
N MET A 296 -17.87 10.80 -20.67
CA MET A 296 -17.80 12.14 -20.07
C MET A 296 -19.14 12.57 -19.47
N ASN A 297 -20.25 12.35 -20.17
CA ASN A 297 -21.58 12.70 -19.67
C ASN A 297 -21.95 11.89 -18.40
N GLU A 298 -21.58 10.62 -18.34
CA GLU A 298 -21.81 9.79 -17.14
C GLU A 298 -20.97 10.27 -15.95
N LEU A 299 -19.69 10.62 -16.16
CA LEU A 299 -18.84 11.21 -15.12
C LEU A 299 -19.40 12.56 -14.64
N LEU A 300 -19.87 13.39 -15.57
CA LEU A 300 -20.46 14.70 -15.29
C LEU A 300 -21.73 14.58 -14.43
N ALA A 301 -22.63 13.65 -14.77
CA ALA A 301 -23.85 13.40 -14.01
C ALA A 301 -23.55 13.03 -12.55
N ILE A 302 -22.54 12.19 -12.32
CA ILE A 302 -22.09 11.83 -10.98
C ILE A 302 -21.44 13.04 -10.27
N ASN A 303 -20.60 13.81 -10.95
CA ASN A 303 -19.98 15.01 -10.38
C ASN A 303 -21.03 16.04 -9.91
N ILE A 304 -22.09 16.25 -10.71
CA ILE A 304 -23.23 17.10 -10.35
C ILE A 304 -23.87 16.61 -9.05
N ASN A 305 -24.13 15.30 -8.94
CA ASN A 305 -24.77 14.72 -7.76
C ASN A 305 -23.88 14.80 -6.49
N ILE A 306 -22.56 14.72 -6.63
CA ILE A 306 -21.63 14.72 -5.49
C ILE A 306 -21.27 16.15 -5.05
N SER A 307 -21.08 17.08 -5.97
CA SER A 307 -20.54 18.42 -5.65
C SER A 307 -21.13 19.57 -6.47
N GLY A 308 -21.97 19.30 -7.48
CA GLY A 308 -22.50 20.32 -8.40
C GLY A 308 -21.45 20.75 -9.44
N HIS A 309 -20.37 21.38 -8.99
CA HIS A 309 -19.18 21.73 -9.78
C HIS A 309 -17.97 21.93 -8.86
N ALA A 310 -16.76 21.92 -9.43
CA ALA A 310 -15.55 22.25 -8.69
C ALA A 310 -15.45 23.78 -8.41
N PRO A 311 -14.76 24.24 -7.35
CA PRO A 311 -14.66 25.67 -7.06
C PRO A 311 -14.05 26.49 -8.20
N ARG A 312 -14.72 27.60 -8.58
CA ARG A 312 -14.43 28.37 -9.80
C ARG A 312 -13.03 29.01 -9.82
N SER A 313 -12.66 29.65 -8.71
CA SER A 313 -11.32 30.24 -8.55
C SER A 313 -10.21 29.19 -8.67
N LEU A 314 -10.45 27.99 -8.11
CA LEU A 314 -9.44 26.93 -8.06
C LEU A 314 -9.24 26.23 -9.41
N GLN A 315 -10.31 26.00 -10.19
CA GLN A 315 -10.16 25.41 -11.53
C GLN A 315 -9.35 26.33 -12.45
N MET A 316 -9.61 27.64 -12.38
CA MET A 316 -8.87 28.64 -13.13
C MET A 316 -7.43 28.75 -12.66
N ALA A 317 -7.19 28.80 -11.35
CA ALA A 317 -5.84 28.80 -10.79
C ALA A 317 -5.04 27.58 -11.24
N TYR A 318 -5.66 26.39 -11.24
CA TYR A 318 -5.01 25.17 -11.70
C TYR A 318 -4.66 25.22 -13.19
N ALA A 319 -5.62 25.62 -14.04
CA ALA A 319 -5.40 25.77 -15.49
C ALA A 319 -4.33 26.81 -15.81
N HIS A 320 -4.36 27.96 -15.11
CA HIS A 320 -3.39 29.03 -15.26
C HIS A 320 -1.98 28.56 -14.88
N THR A 321 -1.82 27.90 -13.75
CA THR A 321 -0.51 27.37 -13.33
C THR A 321 0.02 26.32 -14.29
N MET A 322 -0.82 25.38 -14.74
CA MET A 322 -0.39 24.36 -15.70
C MET A 322 0.02 24.93 -17.07
N SER A 323 -0.53 26.08 -17.45
CA SER A 323 -0.20 26.74 -18.73
C SER A 323 1.06 27.60 -18.66
N ASN A 324 1.42 28.07 -17.48
CA ASN A 324 2.54 28.99 -17.30
C ASN A 324 3.77 28.34 -16.66
N ILE A 325 3.62 27.18 -16.01
CA ILE A 325 4.74 26.48 -15.38
C ILE A 325 5.84 26.14 -16.39
N THR A 326 7.04 26.61 -16.09
CA THR A 326 8.22 26.48 -16.94
C THR A 326 8.93 25.14 -16.74
N GLU A 327 9.76 24.74 -17.71
CA GLU A 327 10.59 23.53 -17.56
C GLU A 327 11.60 23.65 -16.40
N ASN A 328 12.07 24.86 -16.10
CA ASN A 328 12.96 25.09 -14.95
C ASN A 328 12.23 24.87 -13.63
N GLU A 329 11.01 25.40 -13.46
CA GLU A 329 10.22 25.15 -12.25
C GLU A 329 9.89 23.67 -12.07
N LYS A 330 9.56 22.96 -13.16
CA LYS A 330 9.37 21.50 -13.12
C LYS A 330 10.66 20.79 -12.69
N LYS A 331 11.83 21.21 -13.19
CA LYS A 331 13.12 20.64 -12.80
C LYS A 331 13.44 20.92 -11.33
N ASP A 332 13.17 22.11 -10.84
CA ASP A 332 13.41 22.50 -9.44
C ASP A 332 12.53 21.70 -8.48
N LEU A 333 11.24 21.52 -8.82
CA LEU A 333 10.32 20.64 -8.11
C LEU A 333 10.87 19.22 -8.00
N LYS A 334 11.32 18.64 -9.13
CA LYS A 334 11.89 17.29 -9.19
C LYS A 334 13.14 17.17 -8.31
N ASN A 335 14.10 18.08 -8.49
CA ASN A 335 15.37 18.05 -7.74
C ASN A 335 15.15 18.15 -6.23
N PHE A 336 14.21 19.01 -5.80
CA PHE A 336 13.91 19.20 -4.38
C PHE A 336 13.49 17.91 -3.65
N TYR A 337 12.71 17.04 -4.31
CA TYR A 337 12.33 15.76 -3.72
C TYR A 337 13.36 14.67 -3.99
N LYS A 338 14.02 14.70 -5.16
CA LYS A 338 15.05 13.71 -5.51
C LYS A 338 16.17 13.66 -4.47
N GLU A 339 16.69 14.82 -4.06
CA GLU A 339 17.76 14.89 -3.05
C GLU A 339 17.36 14.21 -1.73
N LYS A 340 16.10 14.36 -1.32
CA LYS A 340 15.56 13.77 -0.09
C LYS A 340 15.31 12.27 -0.22
N VAL A 341 14.79 11.84 -1.36
CA VAL A 341 14.61 10.42 -1.70
C VAL A 341 15.96 9.72 -1.74
N ASP A 342 16.96 10.30 -2.40
CA ASP A 342 18.32 9.77 -2.47
C ASP A 342 18.94 9.68 -1.07
N TYR A 343 18.79 10.72 -0.24
CA TYR A 343 19.25 10.72 1.15
C TYR A 343 18.66 9.57 1.97
N VAL A 344 17.32 9.46 2.01
CA VAL A 344 16.62 8.41 2.79
C VAL A 344 16.97 7.02 2.26
N THR A 345 16.98 6.82 0.94
CA THR A 345 17.35 5.55 0.32
C THR A 345 18.77 5.13 0.70
N ASN A 346 19.73 6.06 0.67
CA ASN A 346 21.11 5.79 1.05
C ASN A 346 21.25 5.49 2.56
N ARG A 347 20.49 6.17 3.42
CA ARG A 347 20.45 5.88 4.87
C ARG A 347 19.90 4.47 5.14
N LEU A 348 18.80 4.09 4.48
CA LEU A 348 18.22 2.75 4.61
C LEU A 348 19.21 1.66 4.21
N LYS A 349 19.89 1.83 3.05
CA LYS A 349 20.96 0.90 2.61
C LYS A 349 22.08 0.76 3.63
N LYS A 350 22.54 1.89 4.21
CA LYS A 350 23.63 1.89 5.20
C LYS A 350 23.25 1.19 6.51
N MET A 351 21.97 1.22 6.90
CA MET A 351 21.48 0.55 8.10
C MET A 351 20.90 -0.85 7.83
N GLY A 352 20.88 -1.31 6.57
CA GLY A 352 20.29 -2.61 6.21
C GLY A 352 18.77 -2.64 6.38
N ALA A 353 18.07 -1.54 6.10
CA ALA A 353 16.61 -1.42 6.18
C ALA A 353 15.96 -1.16 4.81
N GLU A 354 16.73 -1.25 3.73
CA GLU A 354 16.23 -1.29 2.36
C GLU A 354 15.39 -2.55 2.11
N ILE A 355 14.44 -2.45 1.18
CA ILE A 355 13.67 -3.62 0.76
C ILE A 355 14.53 -4.53 -0.12
N SER A 356 14.30 -5.84 -0.01
CA SER A 356 15.16 -6.86 -0.60
C SER A 356 14.84 -7.13 -2.08
N ASP A 357 15.15 -6.17 -2.96
CA ASP A 357 15.18 -6.36 -4.41
C ASP A 357 16.22 -5.39 -5.02
N PRO A 358 17.24 -5.88 -5.75
CA PRO A 358 18.31 -5.04 -6.29
C PRO A 358 17.87 -4.17 -7.48
N ASP A 359 16.80 -4.53 -8.18
CA ASP A 359 16.28 -3.83 -9.35
C ASP A 359 15.29 -2.72 -8.97
N TYR A 360 14.83 -2.71 -7.71
CA TYR A 360 13.92 -1.69 -7.19
C TYR A 360 14.60 -0.33 -7.05
N ASN A 361 13.99 0.68 -7.68
CA ASN A 361 14.42 2.07 -7.61
C ASN A 361 13.21 3.00 -7.56
N VAL A 362 13.34 4.08 -6.80
CA VAL A 362 12.32 5.14 -6.73
C VAL A 362 12.56 6.12 -7.88
N GLU A 363 11.68 6.09 -8.87
CA GLU A 363 11.79 6.84 -10.13
C GLU A 363 10.86 8.06 -10.16
N GLY A 364 9.94 8.17 -9.22
CA GLY A 364 9.10 9.33 -9.00
C GLY A 364 8.47 9.32 -7.62
N THR A 365 7.55 10.26 -7.40
CA THR A 365 6.94 10.53 -6.10
C THR A 365 7.97 10.97 -5.06
N PHE A 366 7.63 10.90 -3.79
CA PHE A 366 8.50 11.21 -2.66
C PHE A 366 8.29 10.14 -1.58
N TYR A 367 8.03 8.91 -2.00
CA TYR A 367 7.88 7.75 -1.12
C TYR A 367 9.07 6.82 -1.29
N VAL A 368 9.62 6.37 -0.15
CA VAL A 368 10.63 5.31 -0.11
C VAL A 368 10.09 4.20 0.77
N LEU A 369 10.31 2.96 0.35
CA LEU A 369 9.94 1.79 1.13
C LEU A 369 11.10 1.34 2.00
N ALA A 370 10.79 0.83 3.18
CA ALA A 370 11.74 0.31 4.16
C ALA A 370 11.25 -1.00 4.76
N ASP A 371 12.19 -1.87 5.12
CA ASP A 371 11.95 -3.11 5.85
C ASP A 371 12.39 -2.94 7.31
N PHE A 372 11.39 -2.95 8.21
CA PHE A 372 11.60 -2.89 9.66
C PHE A 372 11.10 -4.16 10.36
N SER A 373 10.99 -5.28 9.64
CA SER A 373 10.57 -6.57 10.19
C SER A 373 11.46 -7.08 11.33
N ASP A 374 12.72 -6.65 11.37
CA ASP A 374 13.66 -6.94 12.47
C ASP A 374 13.21 -6.34 13.82
N MET A 375 12.30 -5.36 13.83
CA MET A 375 11.72 -4.79 15.05
C MET A 375 10.53 -5.59 15.61
N PHE A 376 10.07 -6.64 14.92
CA PHE A 376 9.07 -7.54 15.49
C PHE A 376 9.63 -8.31 16.69
N GLY A 377 8.76 -8.58 17.66
CA GLY A 377 9.13 -9.19 18.95
C GLY A 377 9.42 -8.17 20.06
N LEU A 378 9.64 -6.88 19.74
CA LEU A 378 9.72 -5.85 20.77
C LEU A 378 8.40 -5.74 21.56
N GLU A 379 8.50 -5.45 22.86
CA GLU A 379 7.33 -5.25 23.71
C GLU A 379 6.60 -3.95 23.39
N ILE A 380 5.27 -4.01 23.30
CA ILE A 380 4.41 -2.84 23.08
C ILE A 380 4.50 -1.91 24.31
N PRO A 381 4.86 -0.62 24.12
CA PRO A 381 4.92 0.36 25.21
C PRO A 381 3.57 0.49 25.91
N GLU A 382 3.60 0.72 27.22
CA GLU A 382 2.36 0.85 28.01
C GLU A 382 1.45 1.98 27.47
N GLU A 383 2.04 3.09 27.03
CA GLU A 383 1.28 4.19 26.44
C GLU A 383 0.62 3.85 25.10
N ALA A 384 1.13 2.88 24.33
CA ALA A 384 0.54 2.49 23.05
C ALA A 384 -0.72 1.61 23.23
N ILE A 385 -0.93 1.05 24.42
CA ILE A 385 -2.08 0.17 24.72
C ILE A 385 -3.40 0.92 24.55
N ARG A 386 -3.48 2.21 24.90
CA ARG A 386 -4.70 3.01 24.69
C ARG A 386 -5.05 3.21 23.23
N ALA A 387 -4.10 3.06 22.31
CA ALA A 387 -4.36 3.11 20.88
C ALA A 387 -4.63 1.72 20.30
N LEU A 388 -3.84 0.72 20.68
CA LEU A 388 -3.93 -0.62 20.11
C LEU A 388 -5.03 -1.47 20.77
N GLY A 389 -5.21 -1.35 22.08
CA GLY A 389 -6.04 -2.24 22.89
C GLY A 389 -5.36 -3.57 23.22
N LYS A 390 -4.03 -3.66 23.04
CA LYS A 390 -3.26 -4.92 23.11
C LYS A 390 -2.00 -4.72 23.98
N ARG A 391 -1.64 -5.76 24.75
CA ARG A 391 -0.36 -5.92 25.46
C ARG A 391 0.48 -7.04 24.82
N GLY A 392 1.76 -7.10 25.15
CA GLY A 392 2.71 -8.11 24.67
C GLY A 392 3.52 -7.59 23.49
N GLN A 393 3.96 -8.51 22.63
CA GLN A 393 4.92 -8.21 21.57
C GLN A 393 4.28 -7.68 20.28
N ILE A 394 5.06 -6.88 19.56
CA ILE A 394 4.79 -6.46 18.19
C ILE A 394 4.88 -7.67 17.26
N THR A 395 3.81 -7.91 16.52
CA THR A 395 3.69 -9.02 15.57
C THR A 395 3.13 -8.57 14.22
N THR A 396 2.84 -7.28 14.05
CA THR A 396 2.32 -6.67 12.82
C THR A 396 2.98 -5.33 12.55
N ASP A 397 3.00 -4.91 11.29
CA ASP A 397 3.50 -3.60 10.87
C ASP A 397 2.62 -2.43 11.38
N GLU A 398 1.31 -2.66 11.60
CA GLU A 398 0.40 -1.72 12.28
C GLU A 398 0.80 -1.54 13.75
N GLU A 399 1.03 -2.63 14.50
CA GLU A 399 1.53 -2.56 15.88
C GLU A 399 2.88 -1.84 15.94
N LEU A 400 3.78 -2.10 15.00
CA LEU A 400 5.08 -1.43 14.90
C LEU A 400 4.93 0.06 14.59
N THR A 401 3.95 0.44 13.79
CA THR A 401 3.68 1.86 13.49
C THR A 401 3.25 2.61 14.75
N TYR A 402 2.39 2.03 15.56
CA TYR A 402 1.99 2.62 16.85
C TYR A 402 3.12 2.58 17.86
N TYR A 403 3.93 1.52 17.89
CA TYR A 403 5.15 1.48 18.68
C TYR A 403 6.04 2.71 18.37
N LEU A 404 6.39 2.94 17.11
CA LEU A 404 7.27 4.03 16.70
C LEU A 404 6.66 5.41 16.99
N LEU A 405 5.33 5.54 16.92
CA LEU A 405 4.64 6.78 17.25
C LEU A 405 4.75 7.12 18.74
N PHE A 406 4.49 6.15 19.61
CA PHE A 406 4.49 6.36 21.06
C PHE A 406 5.90 6.38 21.64
N GLN A 407 6.77 5.48 21.20
CA GLN A 407 8.13 5.31 21.70
C GLN A 407 9.10 6.35 21.13
N ASP A 408 9.15 6.48 19.80
CA ASP A 408 10.19 7.25 19.10
C ASP A 408 9.65 8.55 18.49
N SER A 409 8.37 8.86 18.72
CA SER A 409 7.70 10.05 18.19
C SER A 409 7.73 10.12 16.66
N ILE A 410 7.56 8.98 15.99
CA ILE A 410 7.55 8.87 14.53
C ILE A 410 6.18 8.38 14.08
N MET A 411 5.47 9.21 13.31
CA MET A 411 4.30 8.76 12.57
C MET A 411 4.74 8.31 11.18
N ILE A 412 4.70 7.00 10.94
CA ILE A 412 5.01 6.34 9.67
C ILE A 412 3.78 5.55 9.18
N ALA A 413 3.75 5.08 7.93
CA ALA A 413 2.66 4.28 7.40
C ALA A 413 3.16 2.87 7.03
N PRO A 414 2.52 1.79 7.51
CA PRO A 414 2.85 0.44 7.11
C PRO A 414 2.29 0.11 5.72
N LEU A 415 2.90 -0.84 5.01
CA LEU A 415 2.40 -1.29 3.71
C LEU A 415 1.14 -2.15 3.81
N SER A 416 0.78 -2.67 4.97
CA SER A 416 -0.54 -3.29 5.18
C SER A 416 -1.71 -2.35 4.91
N TYR A 417 -1.52 -1.04 5.03
CA TYR A 417 -2.54 -0.04 4.66
C TYR A 417 -2.72 0.09 3.14
N TYR A 418 -1.85 -0.56 2.36
CA TYR A 418 -1.80 -0.56 0.90
C TYR A 418 -2.00 -1.98 0.34
N GLY A 419 -2.46 -2.92 1.16
CA GLY A 419 -2.81 -4.28 0.74
C GLY A 419 -1.67 -5.31 0.82
N VAL A 420 -0.54 -5.00 1.46
CA VAL A 420 0.52 -5.99 1.75
C VAL A 420 0.18 -6.74 3.04
N SER A 421 0.75 -7.94 3.25
CA SER A 421 0.58 -8.66 4.51
C SER A 421 1.09 -7.85 5.71
N GLU A 422 0.28 -7.78 6.77
CA GLU A 422 0.66 -7.14 8.05
C GLU A 422 1.89 -7.79 8.71
N LYS A 423 2.26 -9.00 8.30
CA LYS A 423 3.44 -9.73 8.79
C LYS A 423 4.71 -9.43 8.00
N ALA A 424 4.63 -8.57 6.99
CA ALA A 424 5.80 -8.25 6.16
C ALA A 424 6.77 -7.26 6.84
N GLY A 425 6.28 -6.40 7.74
CA GLY A 425 7.13 -5.39 8.41
C GLY A 425 7.59 -4.25 7.49
N LEU A 426 6.99 -4.14 6.30
CA LEU A 426 7.34 -3.12 5.32
C LEU A 426 6.60 -1.82 5.58
N MET A 427 7.29 -0.70 5.42
CA MET A 427 6.76 0.64 5.66
C MET A 427 7.04 1.60 4.51
N ARG A 428 6.20 2.62 4.40
CA ARG A 428 6.36 3.74 3.45
C ARG A 428 6.77 5.00 4.20
N ILE A 429 7.93 5.54 3.85
CA ILE A 429 8.46 6.81 4.34
C ILE A 429 8.16 7.91 3.32
N THR A 430 7.57 9.01 3.77
CA THR A 430 7.36 10.23 2.97
C THR A 430 8.58 11.16 3.10
N CYS A 431 9.34 11.32 2.03
CA CYS A 431 10.57 12.10 1.92
C CYS A 431 10.32 13.59 1.62
N SER A 432 9.35 14.23 2.29
CA SER A 432 9.01 15.64 2.04
C SER A 432 9.54 16.61 3.10
N LYS A 433 9.89 16.13 4.30
CA LYS A 433 10.43 16.99 5.37
C LYS A 433 11.75 17.68 4.97
N ASN A 434 12.15 18.69 5.73
CA ASN A 434 13.47 19.30 5.51
C ASN A 434 14.59 18.32 5.88
N LEU A 435 15.81 18.55 5.39
CA LEU A 435 16.91 17.60 5.56
C LEU A 435 17.22 17.31 7.04
N LYS A 436 17.18 18.32 7.91
CA LYS A 436 17.42 18.16 9.36
C LYS A 436 16.37 17.26 10.01
N GLU A 437 15.10 17.41 9.65
CA GLU A 437 14.04 16.51 10.13
C GLU A 437 14.21 15.09 9.58
N LEU A 438 14.70 14.92 8.34
CA LEU A 438 14.98 13.60 7.77
C LEU A 438 16.20 12.95 8.41
N GLU A 439 17.25 13.71 8.73
CA GLU A 439 18.42 13.25 9.49
C GLU A 439 17.97 12.69 10.85
N GLU A 440 17.24 13.50 11.62
CA GLU A 440 16.71 13.10 12.92
C GLU A 440 15.77 11.88 12.82
N LEU A 441 14.91 11.82 11.79
CA LEU A 441 14.05 10.66 11.54
C LEU A 441 14.89 9.39 11.36
N MET A 442 15.89 9.43 10.49
CA MET A 442 16.70 8.27 10.17
C MET A 442 17.57 7.86 11.37
N ASP A 443 18.05 8.80 12.17
CA ASP A 443 18.82 8.52 13.39
C ASP A 443 17.99 7.78 14.44
N ARG A 444 16.72 8.21 14.64
CA ARG A 444 15.80 7.52 15.55
C ARG A 444 15.45 6.12 15.07
N LEU A 445 15.14 5.95 13.78
CA LEU A 445 14.85 4.65 13.18
C LEU A 445 16.06 3.71 13.29
N GLU A 446 17.25 4.19 12.98
CA GLU A 446 18.49 3.41 13.06
C GLU A 446 18.80 2.99 14.49
N SER A 447 18.65 3.91 15.45
CA SER A 447 18.83 3.60 16.88
C SER A 447 17.89 2.50 17.33
N ARG A 448 16.59 2.59 17.00
CA ARG A 448 15.60 1.59 17.39
C ARG A 448 15.85 0.24 16.70
N LEU A 449 16.26 0.27 15.44
CA LEU A 449 16.55 -0.95 14.67
C LEU A 449 17.77 -1.68 15.23
N LEU A 450 18.81 -0.92 15.58
CA LEU A 450 20.01 -1.46 16.21
C LEU A 450 19.68 -2.12 17.55
N GLU A 451 18.88 -1.46 18.39
CA GLU A 451 18.42 -2.02 19.67
C GLU A 451 17.65 -3.33 19.47
N ALA A 452 16.69 -3.36 18.54
CA ALA A 452 15.93 -4.56 18.23
C ALA A 452 16.82 -5.73 17.80
N ARG A 453 17.81 -5.45 16.93
CA ARG A 453 18.76 -6.47 16.47
C ARG A 453 19.68 -6.97 17.58
N GLN A 454 20.08 -6.10 18.50
CA GLN A 454 20.89 -6.48 19.67
C GLN A 454 20.13 -7.40 20.63
N VAL A 455 18.86 -7.06 20.91
CA VAL A 455 17.97 -7.91 21.72
C VAL A 455 17.83 -9.28 21.06
N ARG A 456 17.48 -9.32 19.78
CA ARG A 456 17.29 -10.55 19.02
C ARG A 456 18.57 -11.40 18.93
N LYS A 457 19.74 -10.76 18.79
CA LYS A 457 21.04 -11.46 18.83
C LYS A 457 21.22 -12.17 20.17
N THR A 458 20.92 -11.50 21.28
CA THR A 458 21.06 -12.06 22.63
C THR A 458 20.11 -13.24 22.86
N GLU A 459 18.86 -13.11 22.43
CA GLU A 459 17.85 -14.18 22.50
C GLU A 459 18.26 -15.40 21.66
N LEU A 460 18.72 -15.16 20.44
CA LEU A 460 19.13 -16.22 19.52
C LEU A 460 20.38 -16.95 20.03
N LEU A 461 21.37 -16.23 20.54
CA LEU A 461 22.54 -16.83 21.19
C LEU A 461 22.16 -17.68 22.39
N THR A 462 21.25 -17.19 23.24
CA THR A 462 20.74 -17.96 24.39
C THR A 462 20.03 -19.23 23.93
N SER A 463 19.21 -19.15 22.88
CA SER A 463 18.52 -20.31 22.32
C SER A 463 19.49 -21.32 21.72
N ILE A 464 20.50 -20.85 20.98
CA ILE A 464 21.53 -21.72 20.41
C ILE A 464 22.31 -22.42 21.52
N ASP A 465 22.77 -21.71 22.55
CA ASP A 465 23.54 -22.29 23.65
C ASP A 465 22.76 -23.41 24.37
N GLN A 466 21.48 -23.15 24.71
CA GLN A 466 20.60 -24.15 25.32
C GLN A 466 20.41 -25.41 24.45
N GLN A 467 20.34 -25.25 23.13
CA GLN A 467 20.21 -26.36 22.20
C GLN A 467 21.54 -27.10 22.00
N LEU A 468 22.64 -26.35 21.87
CA LEU A 468 23.98 -26.88 21.62
C LEU A 468 24.46 -27.75 22.78
N GLN A 469 24.09 -27.42 24.03
CA GLN A 469 24.34 -28.26 25.21
C GLN A 469 23.72 -29.66 25.14
N ARG A 470 22.76 -29.90 24.23
CA ARG A 470 22.11 -31.20 24.02
C ARG A 470 22.81 -32.06 22.96
N ILE A 471 23.80 -31.51 22.24
CA ILE A 471 24.58 -32.25 21.25
C ILE A 471 25.68 -33.03 21.98
N ASN A 472 25.64 -34.36 21.87
CA ASN A 472 26.57 -35.26 22.55
C ASN A 472 27.89 -35.50 21.79
N ASP A 473 27.96 -35.14 20.50
CA ASP A 473 29.17 -35.30 19.68
C ASP A 473 30.15 -34.13 19.92
N PRO A 474 31.33 -34.38 20.52
CA PRO A 474 32.29 -33.32 20.85
C PRO A 474 32.88 -32.61 19.62
N ALA A 475 32.98 -33.28 18.48
CA ALA A 475 33.54 -32.70 17.25
C ALA A 475 32.55 -31.72 16.63
N ILE A 476 31.28 -32.12 16.53
CA ILE A 476 30.18 -31.26 16.04
C ILE A 476 30.00 -30.05 16.97
N TYR A 477 30.02 -30.29 18.29
CA TYR A 477 29.94 -29.23 19.28
C TYR A 477 31.08 -28.20 19.12
N ALA A 478 32.32 -28.67 18.96
CA ALA A 478 33.48 -27.81 18.76
C ALA A 478 33.42 -27.00 17.45
N GLU A 479 32.94 -27.61 16.36
CA GLU A 479 32.78 -26.93 15.07
C GLU A 479 31.74 -25.79 15.15
N ILE A 480 30.56 -26.07 15.74
CA ILE A 480 29.50 -25.08 15.89
C ILE A 480 29.96 -23.93 16.80
N ASN A 481 30.63 -24.24 17.91
CA ASN A 481 31.18 -23.20 18.79
C ASN A 481 32.26 -22.36 18.12
N SER A 482 33.09 -22.95 17.25
CA SER A 482 34.04 -22.19 16.45
C SER A 482 33.33 -21.18 15.54
N LYS A 483 32.28 -21.63 14.82
CA LYS A 483 31.44 -20.75 13.99
C LYS A 483 30.78 -19.65 14.82
N LEU A 484 30.17 -19.99 15.96
CA LEU A 484 29.55 -19.01 16.86
C LEU A 484 30.52 -17.93 17.32
N ASN A 485 31.72 -18.30 17.75
CA ASN A 485 32.74 -17.35 18.20
C ASN A 485 33.18 -16.40 17.08
N GLN A 486 33.21 -16.86 15.82
CA GLN A 486 33.50 -15.98 14.68
C GLN A 486 32.41 -14.92 14.47
N VAL A 487 31.13 -15.24 14.75
CA VAL A 487 30.02 -14.29 14.62
C VAL A 487 29.97 -13.33 15.82
N ILE A 488 30.13 -13.84 17.04
CA ILE A 488 30.00 -13.07 18.29
C ILE A 488 31.04 -11.95 18.39
N ASN A 489 32.28 -12.24 18.00
CA ASN A 489 33.40 -11.31 18.13
C ASN A 489 33.36 -10.13 17.15
N LYS A 490 32.41 -10.12 16.21
CA LYS A 490 32.18 -8.98 15.32
C LYS A 490 31.45 -7.87 16.11
N THR A 491 32.12 -6.77 16.40
CA THR A 491 31.45 -5.51 16.74
C THR A 491 30.98 -4.84 15.45
N GLY A 492 29.88 -4.09 15.49
CA GLY A 492 29.35 -3.54 14.25
C GLY A 492 28.24 -2.52 14.43
N ASP A 493 28.02 -1.78 13.35
CA ASP A 493 26.87 -0.91 13.13
C ASP A 493 25.59 -1.72 12.85
N CYS A 494 24.50 -1.01 12.56
CA CYS A 494 23.18 -1.61 12.34
C CYS A 494 23.19 -2.67 11.23
N LEU A 495 23.89 -2.43 10.11
CA LEU A 495 24.00 -3.37 9.00
C LEU A 495 24.79 -4.63 9.38
N ASN A 496 25.90 -4.47 10.10
CA ASN A 496 26.66 -5.61 10.59
C ASN A 496 25.83 -6.52 11.51
N TYR A 497 24.97 -5.94 12.36
CA TYR A 497 24.05 -6.73 13.19
C TYR A 497 23.03 -7.52 12.34
N LYS A 498 22.55 -6.98 11.21
CA LYS A 498 21.69 -7.72 10.26
C LYS A 498 22.40 -8.98 9.75
N SER A 499 23.64 -8.82 9.27
CA SER A 499 24.45 -9.94 8.76
C SER A 499 24.72 -10.98 9.84
N GLN A 500 25.01 -10.54 11.07
CA GLN A 500 25.19 -11.45 12.21
C GLN A 500 23.93 -12.24 12.53
N LEU A 501 22.75 -11.61 12.50
CA LEU A 501 21.48 -12.30 12.72
C LEU A 501 21.22 -13.36 11.63
N GLN A 502 21.55 -13.07 10.37
CA GLN A 502 21.43 -14.06 9.28
C GLN A 502 22.36 -15.27 9.51
N GLU A 503 23.62 -15.02 9.89
CA GLU A 503 24.58 -16.08 10.23
C GLU A 503 24.10 -16.90 11.44
N LEU A 504 23.64 -16.25 12.51
CA LEU A 504 23.13 -16.91 13.71
C LEU A 504 21.86 -17.72 13.45
N ASN A 505 20.92 -17.22 12.64
CA ASN A 505 19.72 -17.99 12.27
C ASN A 505 20.09 -19.24 11.47
N SER A 506 21.11 -19.15 10.61
CA SER A 506 21.63 -20.30 9.87
C SER A 506 22.24 -21.34 10.82
N ILE A 507 23.00 -20.90 11.82
CA ILE A 507 23.54 -21.78 12.88
C ILE A 507 22.42 -22.40 13.72
N HIS A 508 21.42 -21.61 14.14
CA HIS A 508 20.29 -22.10 14.93
C HIS A 508 19.50 -23.18 14.19
N ASN A 509 19.24 -22.98 12.90
CA ASN A 509 18.59 -23.98 12.05
C ASN A 509 19.44 -25.25 11.93
N LEU A 510 20.76 -25.12 11.76
CA LEU A 510 21.67 -26.28 11.72
C LEU A 510 21.65 -27.08 13.02
N VAL A 511 21.75 -26.41 14.18
CA VAL A 511 21.67 -27.06 15.51
C VAL A 511 20.33 -27.78 15.67
N LYS A 512 19.23 -27.14 15.27
CA LYS A 512 17.89 -27.72 15.33
C LYS A 512 17.78 -28.99 14.48
N THR A 513 18.34 -28.99 13.26
CA THR A 513 18.38 -30.16 12.38
C THR A 513 19.20 -31.30 12.98
N LEU A 514 20.39 -31.01 13.53
CA LEU A 514 21.25 -32.00 14.17
C LEU A 514 20.57 -32.63 15.40
N LEU A 515 19.83 -31.84 16.18
CA LEU A 515 19.08 -32.36 17.31
C LEU A 515 17.93 -33.27 16.87
N SER A 516 17.23 -32.95 15.78
CA SER A 516 16.21 -33.86 15.22
C SER A 516 16.82 -35.17 14.68
N GLU A 517 18.00 -35.12 14.05
CA GLU A 517 18.68 -36.31 13.54
C GLU A 517 19.28 -37.17 14.67
N SER A 518 19.76 -36.56 15.75
CA SER A 518 20.29 -37.28 16.92
C SER A 518 19.22 -38.06 17.69
N SER A 519 17.96 -37.58 17.71
CA SER A 519 16.82 -38.33 18.26
C SER A 519 16.40 -39.53 17.40
N GLU A 520 16.84 -39.62 16.15
CA GLU A 520 16.57 -40.73 15.22
C GLU A 520 17.68 -41.80 15.19
N SER A 521 18.74 -41.65 16.01
CA SER A 521 19.90 -42.55 16.01
C SER A 521 19.73 -43.87 16.79
N ASN A 522 18.50 -44.25 17.17
CA ASN A 522 18.22 -45.49 17.92
C ASN A 522 17.29 -46.49 17.19
N ILE A 523 17.15 -46.40 15.87
CA ILE A 523 16.33 -47.36 15.10
C ILE A 523 17.11 -47.90 13.89
N PHE A 524 17.19 -49.24 13.79
CA PHE A 524 17.92 -50.02 12.79
C PHE A 524 17.44 -49.75 11.33
N PRO A 525 18.30 -49.99 10.31
CA PRO A 525 18.06 -49.60 8.92
C PRO A 525 17.15 -50.56 8.13
N GLU A 526 16.00 -50.96 8.69
CA GLU A 526 14.94 -51.66 7.93
C GLU A 526 13.57 -50.95 8.01
N GLU A 527 13.40 -49.94 8.87
CA GLU A 527 12.11 -49.21 9.01
C GLU A 527 12.08 -47.82 8.33
N ARG A 528 13.21 -47.37 7.73
CA ARG A 528 13.36 -46.01 7.17
C ARG A 528 12.54 -45.71 5.90
N GLU A 529 11.82 -46.67 5.34
CA GLU A 529 10.94 -46.43 4.18
C GLU A 529 9.48 -46.13 4.54
N LYS A 530 9.09 -46.18 5.82
CA LYS A 530 7.68 -45.99 6.23
C LYS A 530 7.35 -44.71 7.00
N GLU A 531 8.32 -44.03 7.62
CA GLU A 531 8.04 -42.86 8.46
C GLU A 531 8.30 -41.50 7.79
N ARG A 532 8.80 -41.47 6.56
CA ARG A 532 9.15 -40.20 5.88
C ARG A 532 7.97 -39.39 5.33
N LEU A 533 6.73 -39.75 5.65
CA LEU A 533 5.54 -39.11 5.07
C LEU A 533 4.65 -38.35 6.06
N LEU A 534 4.82 -38.43 7.38
CA LEU A 534 3.87 -37.76 8.29
C LEU A 534 4.53 -37.25 9.57
N SER A 535 4.86 -35.96 9.64
CA SER A 535 4.63 -35.19 10.88
C SER A 535 4.44 -33.69 10.63
N PRO A 536 3.34 -33.12 11.14
CA PRO A 536 3.33 -31.82 11.81
C PRO A 536 3.20 -32.03 13.34
N ARG A 537 3.72 -31.06 14.11
CA ARG A 537 3.92 -31.13 15.57
C ARG A 537 2.64 -31.03 16.41
N PHE A 538 2.79 -31.56 17.64
CA PHE A 538 2.09 -31.27 18.91
C PHE A 538 0.78 -32.01 19.23
N PHE A 539 0.89 -33.27 19.66
CA PHE A 539 0.03 -33.89 20.69
C PHE A 539 0.81 -35.01 21.38
N SER A 540 0.53 -35.33 22.64
CA SER A 540 1.13 -36.51 23.29
C SER A 540 0.62 -37.79 22.61
N ASN A 541 1.43 -38.86 22.55
CA ASN A 541 1.09 -40.10 21.82
C ASN A 541 -0.26 -40.73 22.22
N GLY A 542 -0.77 -40.45 23.44
CA GLY A 542 -2.09 -40.87 23.88
C GLY A 542 -3.25 -40.03 23.31
N GLU A 543 -3.04 -38.74 23.05
CA GLU A 543 -4.05 -37.81 22.54
C GLU A 543 -4.23 -37.93 21.02
N VAL A 544 -3.14 -38.16 20.27
CA VAL A 544 -3.19 -38.40 18.80
C VAL A 544 -4.06 -39.62 18.46
N SER A 545 -3.91 -40.72 19.22
CA SER A 545 -4.67 -41.95 19.02
C SER A 545 -6.18 -41.76 19.26
N CYS A 546 -6.55 -40.89 20.20
CA CYS A 546 -7.94 -40.55 20.50
C CYS A 546 -8.55 -39.70 19.39
N ILE A 547 -7.83 -38.65 18.96
CA ILE A 547 -8.23 -37.74 17.89
C ILE A 547 -8.38 -38.50 16.56
N LYS A 548 -7.43 -39.39 16.23
CA LYS A 548 -7.47 -40.18 14.99
C LYS A 548 -8.71 -41.07 14.92
N LYS A 549 -9.05 -41.74 16.02
CA LYS A 549 -10.28 -42.55 16.10
C LYS A 549 -11.55 -41.71 15.99
N GLN A 550 -11.52 -40.46 16.48
CA GLN A 550 -12.65 -39.55 16.37
C GLN A 550 -12.83 -39.06 14.93
N VAL A 551 -11.76 -38.64 14.24
CA VAL A 551 -11.81 -38.20 12.85
C VAL A 551 -12.29 -39.33 11.92
N GLU A 552 -11.86 -40.57 12.14
CA GLU A 552 -12.35 -41.72 11.36
C GLU A 552 -13.85 -41.97 11.56
N LYS A 553 -14.35 -41.82 12.78
CA LYS A 553 -15.79 -41.93 13.04
C LYS A 553 -16.57 -40.80 12.36
N GLU A 554 -16.06 -39.57 12.41
CA GLU A 554 -16.68 -38.42 11.74
C GLU A 554 -16.65 -38.55 10.21
N TRP A 555 -15.64 -39.21 9.65
CA TRP A 555 -15.59 -39.50 8.21
C TRP A 555 -16.71 -40.43 7.77
N GLU A 556 -16.93 -41.53 8.50
CA GLU A 556 -18.05 -42.44 8.22
C GLU A 556 -19.41 -41.74 8.37
N GLU A 557 -19.59 -40.88 9.38
CA GLU A 557 -20.81 -40.09 9.55
C GLU A 557 -21.02 -39.07 8.41
N PHE A 558 -19.93 -38.44 7.93
CA PHE A 558 -19.96 -37.54 6.78
C PHE A 558 -20.34 -38.28 5.50
N LEU A 559 -19.78 -39.47 5.27
CA LEU A 559 -20.12 -40.30 4.11
C LEU A 559 -21.57 -40.77 4.15
N ASP A 560 -22.06 -41.21 5.31
CA ASP A 560 -23.45 -41.62 5.49
C ASP A 560 -24.43 -40.48 5.23
N LYS A 561 -24.09 -39.27 5.67
CA LYS A 561 -24.90 -38.07 5.46
C LYS A 561 -24.90 -37.61 4.00
N THR A 562 -23.78 -37.74 3.31
CA THR A 562 -23.57 -37.21 1.95
C THR A 562 -24.02 -38.19 0.87
N PHE A 563 -23.77 -39.48 1.06
CA PHE A 563 -23.97 -40.52 0.05
C PHE A 563 -24.94 -41.64 0.48
N GLY A 564 -25.46 -41.62 1.71
CA GLY A 564 -26.30 -42.68 2.25
C GLY A 564 -25.51 -43.92 2.69
N LYS A 565 -26.20 -44.93 3.25
CA LYS A 565 -25.57 -46.10 3.89
C LYS A 565 -25.08 -47.19 2.93
N GLU A 566 -25.54 -47.21 1.67
CA GLU A 566 -25.17 -48.23 0.69
C GLU A 566 -24.95 -47.63 -0.70
N GLY A 567 -23.85 -47.98 -1.37
CA GLY A 567 -23.56 -47.55 -2.74
C GLY A 567 -22.09 -47.73 -3.14
N THR A 568 -21.83 -47.91 -4.43
CA THR A 568 -20.47 -48.12 -4.97
C THR A 568 -19.57 -46.91 -4.74
N VAL A 569 -20.12 -45.70 -4.87
CA VAL A 569 -19.39 -44.44 -4.62
C VAL A 569 -19.02 -44.31 -3.14
N ARG A 570 -19.96 -44.57 -2.22
CA ARG A 570 -19.67 -44.59 -0.76
C ARG A 570 -18.54 -45.57 -0.43
N LYS A 571 -18.57 -46.79 -0.97
CA LYS A 571 -17.51 -47.80 -0.74
C LYS A 571 -16.16 -47.35 -1.28
N MET A 572 -16.14 -46.69 -2.43
CA MET A 572 -14.92 -46.11 -3.00
C MET A 572 -14.37 -45.00 -2.11
N MET A 573 -15.23 -44.08 -1.65
CA MET A 573 -14.84 -42.96 -0.80
C MET A 573 -14.41 -43.40 0.61
N ALA A 574 -15.05 -44.43 1.18
CA ALA A 574 -14.65 -45.01 2.47
C ALA A 574 -13.25 -45.65 2.44
N GLY A 575 -12.79 -46.09 1.26
CA GLY A 575 -11.47 -46.69 1.06
C GLY A 575 -10.33 -45.68 0.90
N LEU A 576 -10.63 -44.37 0.89
CA LEU A 576 -9.61 -43.33 0.72
C LEU A 576 -8.72 -43.19 1.95
N SER A 577 -7.43 -42.95 1.73
CA SER A 577 -6.46 -42.58 2.75
C SER A 577 -6.72 -41.18 3.32
N GLU A 578 -6.12 -40.84 4.46
CA GLU A 578 -6.33 -39.54 5.13
C GLU A 578 -5.97 -38.35 4.22
N ASP A 579 -4.87 -38.45 3.48
CA ASP A 579 -4.42 -37.40 2.55
C ASP A 579 -5.39 -37.24 1.37
N GLU A 580 -5.89 -38.35 0.82
CA GLU A 580 -6.88 -38.31 -0.27
C GLU A 580 -8.22 -37.71 0.18
N ARG A 581 -8.59 -37.86 1.45
CA ARG A 581 -9.80 -37.23 2.02
C ARG A 581 -9.65 -35.71 2.10
N LEU A 582 -8.46 -35.18 2.40
CA LEU A 582 -8.22 -33.73 2.52
C LEU A 582 -8.35 -32.98 1.18
N GLU A 583 -8.23 -33.70 0.06
CA GLU A 583 -8.51 -33.15 -1.27
C GLU A 583 -10.01 -32.98 -1.54
N ILE A 584 -10.88 -33.62 -0.75
CA ILE A 584 -12.34 -33.49 -0.86
C ILE A 584 -12.76 -32.18 -0.20
N VAL A 585 -13.05 -31.17 -1.02
CA VAL A 585 -13.40 -29.80 -0.58
C VAL A 585 -14.49 -29.79 0.52
N PRO A 586 -15.63 -30.49 0.40
CA PRO A 586 -16.65 -30.48 1.45
C PRO A 586 -16.21 -31.12 2.77
N TRP A 587 -15.26 -32.06 2.74
CA TRP A 587 -14.70 -32.68 3.95
C TRP A 587 -13.70 -31.75 4.64
N ARG A 588 -12.83 -31.09 3.85
CA ARG A 588 -11.90 -30.07 4.34
C ARG A 588 -12.63 -28.88 4.98
N GLU A 589 -13.74 -28.44 4.38
CA GLU A 589 -14.61 -27.40 4.97
C GLU A 589 -15.32 -27.88 6.24
N TYR A 590 -15.77 -29.15 6.28
CA TYR A 590 -16.36 -29.75 7.47
C TYR A 590 -15.35 -29.77 8.64
N LEU A 591 -14.10 -30.17 8.41
CA LEU A 591 -13.04 -30.15 9.41
C LEU A 591 -12.70 -28.73 9.88
N ALA A 592 -12.59 -27.76 8.95
CA ALA A 592 -12.31 -26.37 9.28
C ALA A 592 -13.41 -25.71 10.15
N SER A 593 -14.63 -26.27 10.14
CA SER A 593 -15.73 -25.80 10.99
C SER A 593 -15.68 -26.30 12.45
N ARG A 594 -14.71 -27.17 12.80
CA ARG A 594 -14.53 -27.77 14.13
C ARG A 594 -13.27 -27.21 14.83
N PRO A 595 -13.40 -26.30 15.81
CA PRO A 595 -12.26 -25.60 16.44
C PRO A 595 -11.27 -26.48 17.23
N ALA A 596 -11.61 -27.75 17.49
CA ALA A 596 -10.78 -28.68 18.26
C ALA A 596 -9.96 -29.64 17.38
N LEU A 597 -10.15 -29.60 16.04
CA LEU A 597 -9.53 -30.53 15.09
C LEU A 597 -8.83 -29.81 13.91
N ALA A 598 -8.87 -28.47 13.88
CA ALA A 598 -8.11 -27.60 12.99
C ALA A 598 -6.81 -27.16 13.68
#